data_AF-A0A1W9VRM6-F1
#
_entry.id   AF-A0A1W9VRM6-F1
#
_cell.length_a   1.000
_cell.length_b   1.000
_cell.length_c   1.000
_cell.angle_alpha   90.00
_cell.angle_beta   90.00
_cell.angle_gamma   90.00
#
_symmetry.space_group_name_H-M   'P 1'
#
loop_
_entity.id
_entity.type
_entity.pdbx_description
1 polymer ?
#
loop_
_entity_poly.entity_id
_entity_poly.type
_entity_poly.pdbx_seq_one_letter_code
_entity_poly.pdbx_strand_id
1 'polypeptide(L)'
;LAGGAMIISYFYGRRRKEFFEGIPNKKANYLTKELYDRFIQEYGSCLCKDVQKKIFGRSFNFWDEKEKELFEASGGHIDKCPTVVAKTAQWTFKIIKEEINKSKEKRKGYEDKQRTEN
;
A
#
# COMPACT_ATOMS: atom_id res chain seq x y z
N LEU A 1 -2.55 4.53 -3.00
CA LEU A 1 -1.30 4.29 -2.23
C LEU A 1 -1.47 4.61 -0.74
N ALA A 2 -1.83 5.84 -0.37
CA ALA A 2 -1.96 6.25 1.03
C ALA A 2 -2.85 5.32 1.88
N GLY A 3 -4.03 4.92 1.39
CA GLY A 3 -4.90 3.94 2.06
C GLY A 3 -4.20 2.62 2.38
N GLY A 4 -3.38 2.10 1.46
CA GLY A 4 -2.61 0.88 1.67
C GLY A 4 -1.54 1.04 2.77
N ALA A 5 -0.84 2.17 2.77
CA ALA A 5 0.12 2.51 3.83
C ALA A 5 -0.55 2.64 5.21
N MET A 6 -1.76 3.23 5.27
CA MET A 6 -2.52 3.37 6.51
C MET A 6 -2.92 2.01 7.09
N ILE A 7 -3.48 1.11 6.28
CA ILE A 7 -3.88 -0.21 6.78
C ILE A 7 -2.68 -1.08 7.17
N ILE A 8 -1.55 -0.98 6.45
CA ILE A 8 -0.29 -1.63 6.86
C ILE A 8 0.16 -1.10 8.23
N SER A 9 0.07 0.21 8.44
CA SER A 9 0.44 0.86 9.70
C SER A 9 -0.50 0.50 10.84
N TYR A 10 -1.78 0.24 10.56
CA TYR A 10 -2.72 -0.26 11.57
C TYR A 10 -2.28 -1.63 12.12
N PHE A 11 -1.84 -2.55 11.26
CA PHE A 11 -1.39 -3.88 11.69
C PHE A 11 0.04 -3.92 12.27
N TYR A 12 0.96 -3.15 11.70
CA TYR A 12 2.40 -3.30 11.94
C TYR A 12 3.10 -2.00 12.36
N GLY A 13 2.34 -0.95 12.66
CA GLY A 13 2.85 0.33 13.13
C GLY A 13 3.40 0.25 14.55
N ARG A 14 4.01 1.35 14.99
CA ARG A 14 4.45 1.51 16.38
C ARG A 14 3.26 1.49 17.33
N ARG A 15 3.38 0.71 18.39
CA ARG A 15 2.46 0.82 19.54
C ARG A 15 2.74 2.11 20.31
N ARG A 16 1.76 2.59 21.08
CA ARG A 16 1.88 3.80 21.91
C ARG A 16 3.13 3.76 22.81
N LYS A 17 3.36 2.62 23.48
CA LYS A 17 4.56 2.39 24.31
C LYS A 17 5.86 2.54 23.51
N GLU A 18 5.92 1.89 22.35
CA GLU A 18 7.10 1.95 21.46
C GLU A 18 7.39 3.37 20.98
N PHE A 19 6.34 4.17 20.76
CA PHE A 19 6.50 5.57 20.39
C PHE A 19 7.11 6.41 21.52
N PHE A 20 6.55 6.34 22.74
CA PHE A 20 6.98 7.16 23.87
C PHE A 20 8.35 6.74 24.43
N GLU A 21 8.67 5.45 24.38
CA GLU A 21 9.95 4.91 24.88
C GLU A 21 11.03 4.88 23.79
N GLY A 22 10.74 5.38 22.58
CA GLY A 22 11.71 5.39 21.48
C GLY A 22 12.12 4.01 20.97
N ILE A 23 11.31 2.97 21.23
CA ILE A 23 11.60 1.61 20.78
C ILE A 23 11.45 1.56 19.25
N PRO A 24 12.50 1.18 18.51
CA PRO A 24 12.45 1.15 17.07
C PRO A 24 11.56 0.01 16.58
N ASN A 25 10.48 0.36 15.88
CA ASN A 25 9.69 -0.59 15.09
C ASN A 25 9.53 -0.01 13.67
N LYS A 26 10.26 -0.61 12.72
CA LYS A 26 10.28 -0.21 11.31
C LYS A 26 9.46 -1.13 10.42
N LYS A 27 8.67 -2.06 10.99
CA LYS A 27 7.99 -3.10 10.22
C LYS A 27 7.02 -2.51 9.19
N ALA A 28 6.14 -1.60 9.62
CA ALA A 28 5.25 -0.88 8.72
C ALA A 28 6.00 -0.11 7.61
N ASN A 29 7.17 0.47 7.92
CA ASN A 29 7.97 1.20 6.92
C ASN A 29 8.46 0.28 5.81
N TYR A 30 9.00 -0.90 6.16
CA TYR A 30 9.49 -1.85 5.15
C TYR A 30 8.36 -2.41 4.29
N LEU A 31 7.23 -2.77 4.88
CA LEU A 31 6.06 -3.26 4.14
C LEU A 31 5.44 -2.17 3.24
N THR A 32 5.41 -0.92 3.74
CA THR A 32 4.93 0.22 2.94
C THR A 32 5.90 0.56 1.81
N LYS A 33 7.22 0.42 2.02
CA LYS A 33 8.23 0.59 0.97
C LYS A 33 8.03 -0.42 -0.16
N GLU A 34 7.72 -1.67 0.18
CA GLU A 34 7.41 -2.69 -0.82
C GLU A 34 6.16 -2.32 -1.64
N LEU A 35 5.09 -1.84 -0.99
CA LEU A 35 3.91 -1.34 -1.68
C LEU A 35 4.23 -0.14 -2.59
N TYR A 36 5.04 0.79 -2.08
CA TYR A 36 5.51 1.97 -2.82
C TYR A 36 6.30 1.56 -4.06
N ASP A 37 7.23 0.60 -3.93
CA ASP A 37 8.06 0.16 -5.05
C ASP A 37 7.25 -0.49 -6.16
N ARG A 38 6.28 -1.34 -5.79
CA ARG A 38 5.32 -1.89 -6.77
C ARG A 38 4.53 -0.77 -7.46
N PHE A 39 4.13 0.26 -6.72
CA PHE A 39 3.40 1.41 -7.27
C PHE A 39 4.27 2.24 -8.22
N ILE A 40 5.54 2.51 -7.88
CA ILE A 40 6.47 3.24 -8.74
C ILE A 40 6.84 2.42 -9.97
N GLN A 41 7.05 1.11 -9.83
CA GLN A 41 7.31 0.23 -10.97
C GLN A 41 6.14 0.27 -11.97
N GLU A 42 4.90 0.22 -11.47
CA GLU A 42 3.71 0.25 -12.33
C GLU A 42 3.42 1.65 -12.90
N TYR A 43 3.56 2.72 -12.11
CA TYR A 43 3.06 4.05 -12.49
C TYR A 43 4.11 5.14 -12.66
N GLY A 44 5.36 4.89 -12.26
CA GLY A 44 6.49 5.82 -12.38
C GLY A 44 6.55 6.92 -11.32
N SER A 45 5.45 7.23 -10.64
CA SER A 45 5.35 8.28 -9.62
C SER A 45 4.23 7.96 -8.64
N CYS A 46 4.32 8.46 -7.41
CA CYS A 46 3.24 8.37 -6.41
C CYS A 46 2.25 9.55 -6.48
N LEU A 47 2.50 10.54 -7.34
CA LEU A 47 1.65 11.71 -7.49
C LEU A 47 0.54 11.46 -8.51
N CYS A 48 -0.71 11.72 -8.13
CA CYS A 48 -1.86 11.51 -9.01
C CYS A 48 -1.71 12.21 -10.36
N LYS A 49 -1.10 13.41 -10.41
CA LYS A 49 -0.86 14.15 -11.65
C LYS A 49 0.00 13.37 -12.65
N ASP A 50 1.03 12.68 -12.17
CA ASP A 50 1.93 11.91 -13.02
C ASP A 50 1.34 10.56 -13.42
N VAL A 51 0.60 9.93 -12.48
CA VAL A 51 -0.19 8.73 -12.78
C VAL A 51 -1.22 9.03 -13.87
N GLN A 52 -1.90 10.18 -13.80
CA GLN A 52 -2.80 10.64 -14.84
C GLN A 52 -2.07 10.81 -16.18
N LYS A 53 -0.90 11.48 -16.21
CA LYS A 53 -0.12 11.61 -17.45
C LYS A 53 0.23 10.26 -18.07
N LYS A 54 0.58 9.26 -17.26
CA LYS A 54 0.87 7.91 -17.76
C LYS A 54 -0.35 7.22 -18.35
N ILE A 55 -1.53 7.39 -17.75
CA ILE A 55 -2.75 6.66 -18.13
C ILE A 55 -3.52 7.37 -19.26
N PHE A 56 -3.60 8.71 -19.21
CA PHE A 56 -4.39 9.53 -20.12
C PHE A 56 -3.55 10.30 -21.16
N GLY A 57 -2.21 10.27 -21.03
CA GLY A 57 -1.31 11.13 -21.82
C GLY A 57 -1.25 12.59 -21.34
N ARG A 58 -2.08 12.97 -20.36
CA ARG A 58 -2.16 14.31 -19.76
C ARG A 58 -2.60 14.25 -18.31
N SER A 59 -2.46 15.35 -17.59
CA SER A 59 -3.14 15.57 -16.31
C SER A 59 -4.32 16.52 -16.47
N PHE A 60 -5.22 16.51 -15.50
CA PHE A 60 -6.40 17.37 -15.47
C PHE A 60 -6.32 18.37 -14.31
N ASN A 61 -6.83 19.57 -14.51
CA ASN A 61 -6.99 20.55 -13.45
C ASN A 61 -8.40 20.48 -12.85
N PHE A 62 -8.56 19.84 -11.68
CA PHE A 62 -9.88 19.70 -11.05
C PHE A 62 -10.47 20.98 -10.47
N TRP A 63 -9.76 22.11 -10.52
CA TRP A 63 -10.32 23.43 -10.20
C TRP A 63 -11.03 24.07 -11.39
N ASP A 64 -10.91 23.50 -12.60
CA ASP A 64 -11.64 23.90 -13.79
C ASP A 64 -12.73 22.85 -14.07
N GLU A 65 -13.99 23.28 -14.09
CA GLU A 65 -15.12 22.37 -14.27
C GLU A 65 -15.08 21.67 -15.64
N LYS A 66 -14.60 22.33 -16.69
CA LYS A 66 -14.47 21.71 -18.03
C LYS A 66 -13.43 20.60 -18.05
N GLU A 67 -12.33 20.79 -17.31
CA GLU A 67 -11.29 19.78 -17.15
C GLU A 67 -11.79 18.58 -16.36
N LYS A 68 -12.64 18.81 -15.36
CA LYS A 68 -13.30 17.75 -14.59
C LYS A 68 -14.29 16.97 -15.44
N GLU A 69 -15.14 17.63 -16.24
CA GLU A 69 -16.04 16.97 -17.20
C GLU A 69 -15.25 16.11 -18.19
N LEU A 70 -14.15 16.64 -18.73
CA LEU A 70 -13.28 15.90 -19.64
C LEU A 70 -12.63 14.68 -18.97
N PHE A 71 -12.22 14.81 -17.72
CA PHE A 71 -11.70 13.68 -16.94
C PHE A 71 -12.75 12.57 -16.78
N GLU A 72 -13.99 12.92 -16.44
CA GLU A 72 -15.09 11.95 -16.35
C GLU A 72 -15.36 11.28 -17.70
N ALA A 73 -15.48 12.08 -18.77
CA ALA A 73 -15.70 11.58 -20.12
C ALA A 73 -14.55 10.68 -20.62
N SER A 74 -13.33 10.88 -20.11
CA SER A 74 -12.15 10.05 -20.40
C SER A 74 -12.09 8.76 -19.59
N GLY A 75 -13.12 8.45 -18.79
CA GLY A 75 -13.19 7.25 -17.95
C GLY A 75 -12.50 7.39 -16.58
N GLY A 76 -12.27 8.64 -16.14
CA GLY A 76 -11.61 9.00 -14.89
C GLY A 76 -12.02 8.15 -13.69
N HIS A 77 -13.32 8.13 -13.40
CA HIS A 77 -13.91 7.33 -12.33
C HIS A 77 -14.61 6.05 -12.79
N ILE A 78 -14.49 5.67 -14.06
CA ILE A 78 -15.10 4.46 -14.60
C ILE A 78 -14.11 3.29 -14.56
N ASP A 79 -12.99 3.42 -15.24
CA ASP A 79 -12.03 2.32 -15.41
C ASP A 79 -10.58 2.72 -15.10
N LYS A 80 -10.21 4.00 -15.21
CA LYS A 80 -8.82 4.45 -15.04
C LYS A 80 -8.38 4.51 -13.59
N CYS A 81 -8.84 5.49 -12.82
CA CYS A 81 -8.48 5.60 -11.41
C CYS A 81 -8.96 4.40 -10.59
N PRO A 82 -10.15 3.81 -10.83
CA PRO A 82 -10.56 2.58 -10.16
C PRO A 82 -9.58 1.42 -10.36
N THR A 83 -9.01 1.24 -11.56
CA THR A 83 -7.99 0.21 -11.79
C THR A 83 -6.72 0.46 -10.98
N VAL A 84 -6.29 1.72 -10.85
CA VAL A 84 -5.15 2.10 -9.98
C VAL A 84 -5.41 1.72 -8.53
N VAL A 85 -6.61 2.03 -8.04
CA VAL A 85 -7.04 1.69 -6.68
C VAL A 85 -7.10 0.18 -6.50
N ALA A 86 -7.72 -0.55 -7.42
CA ALA A 86 -7.88 -2.01 -7.35
C ALA A 86 -6.53 -2.73 -7.32
N LYS A 87 -5.58 -2.38 -8.21
CA LYS A 87 -4.23 -2.94 -8.21
C LYS A 87 -3.50 -2.65 -6.89
N THR A 88 -3.60 -1.41 -6.40
CA THR A 88 -2.96 -1.02 -5.13
C THR A 88 -3.53 -1.81 -3.95
N ALA A 89 -4.86 -1.99 -3.90
CA ALA A 89 -5.52 -2.77 -2.87
C ALA A 89 -5.10 -4.25 -2.94
N GLN A 90 -5.01 -4.83 -4.13
CA GLN A 90 -4.55 -6.19 -4.33
C GLN A 90 -3.11 -6.39 -3.81
N TRP A 91 -2.18 -5.50 -4.14
CA TRP A 91 -0.80 -5.57 -3.63
C TRP A 91 -0.75 -5.44 -2.11
N THR A 92 -1.50 -4.48 -1.56
CA THR A 92 -1.59 -4.27 -0.10
C THR A 92 -2.07 -5.55 0.59
N PHE A 93 -3.13 -6.18 0.08
CA PHE A 93 -3.64 -7.44 0.63
C PHE A 93 -2.61 -8.55 0.57
N LYS A 94 -1.90 -8.71 -0.55
CA LYS A 94 -0.84 -9.74 -0.71
C LYS A 94 0.27 -9.54 0.32
N ILE A 95 0.78 -8.31 0.48
CA ILE A 95 1.83 -7.97 1.44
C ILE A 95 1.41 -8.33 2.88
N ILE A 96 0.19 -7.93 3.29
CA ILE A 96 -0.32 -8.24 4.62
C ILE A 96 -0.51 -9.75 4.80
N LYS A 97 -1.09 -10.45 3.82
CA LYS A 97 -1.32 -11.90 3.88
C LYS A 97 0.00 -12.67 4.01
N GLU A 98 1.01 -12.31 3.23
CA GLU A 98 2.34 -12.90 3.30
C GLU A 98 2.98 -12.69 4.67
N GLU A 99 2.83 -11.51 5.26
CA GLU A 99 3.37 -11.22 6.58
C GLU A 99 2.64 -11.99 7.70
N ILE A 100 1.32 -12.12 7.61
CA ILE A 100 0.53 -12.98 8.52
C ILE A 100 1.01 -14.44 8.44
N ASN A 101 1.25 -14.95 7.24
CA ASN A 101 1.73 -16.33 7.05
C ASN A 101 3.13 -16.53 7.64
N LYS A 102 4.08 -15.63 7.37
CA LYS A 102 5.42 -15.66 7.98
C LYS A 102 5.36 -15.66 9.51
N SER A 103 4.41 -14.92 10.09
CA SER A 103 4.20 -14.86 11.53
C SER A 103 3.60 -16.15 12.12
N LYS A 104 2.82 -16.91 11.33
CA LYS A 104 2.29 -18.23 11.74
C LYS A 104 3.39 -19.30 11.69
N GLU A 105 4.18 -19.32 10.63
CA GLU A 105 5.27 -20.29 10.45
C GLU A 105 6.33 -20.15 11.56
N LYS A 106 6.72 -18.92 11.90
CA LYS A 106 7.65 -18.66 13.01
C LYS A 106 7.15 -19.18 14.35
N ARG A 107 5.84 -19.05 14.64
CA ARG A 107 5.24 -19.55 15.88
C ARG A 107 5.24 -21.06 15.93
N LYS A 108 4.81 -21.72 14.85
CA LYS A 108 4.83 -23.18 14.74
C LYS A 108 6.24 -23.74 14.94
N GLY A 109 7.24 -23.15 14.28
CA GLY A 109 8.63 -23.58 14.44
C GLY A 109 9.20 -23.37 15.85
N TYR A 110 8.68 -22.41 16.63
CA TYR A 110 9.05 -22.24 18.04
C TYR A 110 8.40 -23.31 18.92
N GLU A 111 7.10 -23.58 18.71
CA GLU A 111 6.35 -24.61 19.43
C GLU A 111 6.94 -26.02 19.18
N ASP A 112 7.31 -26.32 17.94
CA ASP A 112 7.94 -27.59 17.58
C ASP A 112 9.30 -27.79 18.29
N LYS A 113 10.11 -26.73 18.41
CA LYS A 113 11.40 -26.78 19.14
C LYS A 113 11.23 -27.02 20.64
N GLN A 114 10.29 -26.32 21.28
CA GLN A 114 10.00 -26.52 22.70
C GLN A 114 9.48 -27.93 23.01
N ARG A 115 8.82 -28.59 22.05
CA ARG A 115 8.35 -29.97 22.19
C ARG A 115 9.47 -30.99 22.03
N THR A 116 10.51 -30.69 21.24
CA THR A 116 11.67 -31.58 21.06
C THR A 116 12.73 -31.44 22.15
N GLU A 117 12.70 -30.36 22.92
CA GLU A 117 13.64 -30.07 24.01
C GLU A 117 13.13 -30.48 25.40
N ASN A 118 11.88 -30.97 25.52
CA ASN A 118 11.29 -31.57 26.72
C ASN A 118 11.08 -33.08 26.53
#